data_AF-A0A379WQU6-F1
#
_entry.id   AF-A0A379WQU6-F1
#
_cell.length_a   1.000
_cell.length_b   1.000
_cell.length_c   1.000
_cell.angle_alpha   90.00
_cell.angle_beta   90.00
_cell.angle_gamma   90.00
#
_symmetry.space_group_name_H-M   'P 1'
#
loop_
_entity.id
_entity.type
_entity.pdbx_description
1 polymer ?
#
loop_
_entity_poly.entity_id
_entity_poly.type
_entity_poly.pdbx_seq_one_letter_code
_entity_poly.pdbx_strand_id
1 'polypeptide(L)'
;MQQGSTLNVLDGSTITLAQGQINVVAGTDAANAGSTLNLSDSSVSSTGTKDTIQGSNKADLNLTNATITHTNASGAAVRANNATTLDISGGNITSAGTGVYILASDARINDVTINADSDGIFITSKRKLDGYEDLNALTSATQTSPQKPSH
;
A
#
# COMPACT_ATOMS: atom_id res chain seq x y z
N MET A 1 -5.54 -25.55 -12.16
CA MET A 1 -5.07 -24.81 -10.96
C MET A 1 -4.38 -23.55 -11.43
N GLN A 2 -4.86 -22.38 -11.05
CA GLN A 2 -4.18 -21.12 -11.37
C GLN A 2 -3.28 -20.80 -10.17
N GLN A 3 -1.97 -20.96 -10.36
CA GLN A 3 -0.99 -20.64 -9.32
C GLN A 3 -0.80 -19.12 -9.28
N GLY A 4 -0.72 -18.55 -8.08
CA GLY A 4 -0.31 -17.15 -7.91
C GLY A 4 1.04 -16.89 -8.58
N SER A 5 1.24 -15.67 -9.04
CA SER A 5 2.52 -15.26 -9.64
C SER A 5 3.25 -14.31 -8.72
N THR A 6 4.57 -14.39 -8.70
CA THR A 6 5.41 -13.42 -8.01
C THR A 6 6.11 -12.55 -9.04
N LEU A 7 5.98 -11.22 -8.89
CA LEU A 7 6.79 -10.24 -9.59
C LEU A 7 7.78 -9.63 -8.60
N ASN A 8 9.08 -9.74 -8.91
CA ASN A 8 10.15 -9.10 -8.15
C ASN A 8 10.67 -7.89 -8.95
N VAL A 9 10.67 -6.73 -8.32
CA VAL A 9 11.21 -5.47 -8.84
C VAL A 9 12.18 -4.94 -7.79
N LEU A 10 13.46 -5.14 -8.05
CA LEU A 10 14.53 -5.02 -7.05
C LEU A 10 15.60 -4.06 -7.54
N ASP A 11 16.47 -3.64 -6.61
CA ASP A 11 17.79 -3.06 -6.89
C ASP A 11 17.76 -1.81 -7.80
N GLY A 12 16.98 -0.80 -7.44
CA GLY A 12 16.94 0.48 -8.17
C GLY A 12 16.10 0.46 -9.44
N SER A 13 15.30 -0.59 -9.65
CA SER A 13 14.41 -0.69 -10.82
C SER A 13 13.40 0.46 -10.85
N THR A 14 13.01 0.86 -12.06
CA THR A 14 12.04 1.94 -12.28
C THR A 14 10.92 1.47 -13.18
N ILE A 15 9.68 1.69 -12.76
CA ILE A 15 8.47 1.49 -13.57
C ILE A 15 7.78 2.84 -13.75
N THR A 16 7.46 3.19 -15.00
CA THR A 16 6.75 4.43 -15.35
C THR A 16 5.48 4.10 -16.10
N LEU A 17 4.35 4.57 -15.57
CA LEU A 17 3.01 4.35 -16.11
C LEU A 17 2.43 5.69 -16.59
N ALA A 18 2.43 5.93 -17.90
CA ALA A 18 1.80 7.14 -18.45
C ALA A 18 0.29 7.13 -18.22
N GLN A 19 -0.34 5.97 -18.46
CA GLN A 19 -1.70 5.65 -18.06
C GLN A 19 -1.71 4.17 -17.70
N GLY A 20 -2.20 3.81 -16.51
CA GLY A 20 -2.20 2.40 -16.09
C GLY A 20 -2.13 2.23 -14.58
N GLN A 21 -1.97 0.96 -14.20
CA GLN A 21 -1.95 0.48 -12.82
C GLN A 21 -1.16 -0.84 -12.79
N ILE A 22 -0.34 -1.06 -11.76
CA ILE A 22 0.11 -2.40 -11.40
C ILE A 22 -1.03 -3.06 -10.61
N ASN A 23 -1.72 -4.02 -11.23
CA ASN A 23 -2.83 -4.73 -10.60
C ASN A 23 -2.40 -6.15 -10.23
N VAL A 24 -2.21 -6.38 -8.94
CA VAL A 24 -1.82 -7.66 -8.36
C VAL A 24 -3.10 -8.35 -7.90
N VAL A 25 -3.48 -9.40 -8.62
CA VAL A 25 -4.75 -10.10 -8.41
C VAL A 25 -4.47 -11.56 -8.08
N ALA A 26 -5.03 -12.01 -6.97
CA ALA A 26 -5.02 -13.42 -6.58
C ALA A 26 -6.35 -14.11 -6.95
N GLY A 27 -6.33 -15.45 -6.96
CA GLY A 27 -7.51 -16.27 -7.24
C GLY A 27 -8.57 -16.18 -6.15
N THR A 28 -9.83 -16.43 -6.49
CA THR A 28 -10.98 -16.27 -5.57
C THR A 28 -11.14 -17.41 -4.55
N ASP A 29 -10.48 -18.55 -4.76
CA ASP A 29 -10.67 -19.75 -3.93
C ASP A 29 -9.66 -19.83 -2.80
N ALA A 30 -10.04 -20.42 -1.66
CA ALA A 30 -9.22 -20.52 -0.46
C ALA A 30 -7.90 -21.29 -0.65
N ALA A 31 -7.79 -22.11 -1.69
CA ALA A 31 -6.61 -22.94 -1.98
C ALA A 31 -5.60 -22.27 -2.91
N ASN A 32 -5.92 -21.11 -3.50
CA ASN A 32 -5.02 -20.46 -4.47
C ASN A 32 -4.03 -19.55 -3.73
N ALA A 33 -2.73 -19.78 -3.96
CA ALA A 33 -1.68 -18.89 -3.48
C ALA A 33 -1.90 -17.47 -4.01
N GLY A 34 -1.71 -16.47 -3.16
CA GLY A 34 -1.78 -15.07 -3.53
C GLY A 34 -0.77 -14.74 -4.64
N SER A 35 -1.13 -13.86 -5.57
CA SER A 35 -0.12 -13.20 -6.41
C SER A 35 0.60 -12.17 -5.54
N THR A 36 1.91 -12.07 -5.73
CA THR A 36 2.78 -11.24 -4.91
C THR A 36 3.51 -10.21 -5.76
N LEU A 37 3.55 -8.98 -5.29
CA LEU A 37 4.50 -7.98 -5.77
C LEU A 37 5.53 -7.71 -4.68
N ASN A 38 6.79 -7.94 -4.99
CA ASN A 38 7.92 -7.50 -4.19
C ASN A 38 8.57 -6.29 -4.89
N LEU A 39 8.46 -5.12 -4.26
CA LEU A 39 9.09 -3.89 -4.72
C LEU A 39 10.11 -3.46 -3.67
N SER A 40 11.39 -3.71 -3.92
CA SER A 40 12.48 -3.37 -3.00
C SER A 40 13.43 -2.35 -3.62
N ASP A 41 13.74 -1.29 -2.89
CA ASP A 41 14.75 -0.28 -3.28
C ASP A 41 14.51 0.26 -4.69
N SER A 42 13.25 0.36 -5.10
CA SER A 42 12.83 0.58 -6.48
C SER A 42 11.73 1.62 -6.54
N SER A 43 11.43 2.11 -7.73
CA SER A 43 10.45 3.17 -7.93
C SER A 43 9.34 2.81 -8.91
N VAL A 44 8.14 3.30 -8.61
CA VAL A 44 6.98 3.23 -9.50
C VAL A 44 6.35 4.62 -9.58
N SER A 45 6.14 5.13 -10.79
CA SER A 45 5.44 6.40 -11.01
C SER A 45 4.26 6.23 -11.94
N SER A 46 3.16 6.93 -11.65
CA SER A 46 1.97 6.97 -12.52
C SER A 46 1.38 8.36 -12.62
N THR A 47 0.98 8.72 -13.84
CA THR A 47 0.19 9.92 -14.13
C THR A 47 -1.27 9.60 -14.44
N GLY A 48 -1.66 8.31 -14.42
CA GLY A 48 -3.01 7.84 -14.72
C GLY A 48 -4.03 8.12 -13.62
N THR A 49 -5.32 8.00 -13.93
CA THR A 49 -6.45 8.26 -13.00
C THR A 49 -6.82 7.06 -12.12
N LYS A 50 -6.21 5.89 -12.37
CA LYS A 50 -6.32 4.68 -11.56
C LYS A 50 -5.23 4.67 -10.50
N ASP A 51 -5.38 3.82 -9.49
CA ASP A 51 -4.34 3.68 -8.47
C ASP A 51 -3.01 3.25 -9.12
N THR A 52 -1.87 3.69 -8.56
CA THR A 52 -0.56 3.31 -9.10
C THR A 52 -0.28 1.82 -8.89
N ILE A 53 -0.51 1.34 -7.67
CA ILE A 53 -0.43 -0.07 -7.30
C ILE A 53 -1.74 -0.48 -6.62
N GLN A 54 -2.32 -1.58 -7.07
CA GLN A 54 -3.50 -2.18 -6.45
C GLN A 54 -3.29 -3.66 -6.20
N GLY A 55 -3.54 -4.09 -4.97
CA GLY A 55 -3.70 -5.49 -4.58
C GLY A 55 -5.18 -5.83 -4.47
N SER A 56 -5.56 -7.01 -4.94
CA SER A 56 -6.91 -7.54 -4.73
C SER A 56 -6.96 -9.05 -4.49
N ASN A 57 -7.98 -9.49 -3.74
CA ASN A 57 -8.37 -10.90 -3.55
C ASN A 57 -7.30 -11.77 -2.86
N LYS A 58 -6.71 -11.31 -1.75
CA LYS A 58 -5.55 -11.99 -1.10
C LYS A 58 -4.25 -11.88 -1.89
N ALA A 59 -4.09 -10.82 -2.66
CA ALA A 59 -2.78 -10.44 -3.14
C ALA A 59 -1.89 -9.99 -1.98
N ASP A 60 -0.59 -10.20 -2.13
CA ASP A 60 0.43 -9.70 -1.21
C ASP A 60 1.24 -8.58 -1.87
N LEU A 61 1.29 -7.43 -1.22
CA LEU A 61 2.06 -6.26 -1.65
C LEU A 61 3.18 -6.02 -0.63
N ASN A 62 4.42 -6.32 -0.99
CA ASN A 62 5.60 -6.13 -0.16
C ASN A 62 6.43 -4.97 -0.74
N LEU A 63 6.37 -3.81 -0.09
CA LEU A 63 6.95 -2.55 -0.57
C LEU A 63 8.03 -2.10 0.43
N THR A 64 9.28 -2.44 0.15
CA THR A 64 10.43 -2.17 1.04
C THR A 64 11.33 -1.10 0.44
N ASN A 65 11.57 -0.01 1.18
CA ASN A 65 12.34 1.14 0.72
C ASN A 65 11.92 1.63 -0.68
N ALA A 66 10.63 1.52 -0.99
CA ALA A 66 10.08 1.83 -2.30
C ALA A 66 9.79 3.33 -2.42
N THR A 67 9.96 3.88 -3.63
CA THR A 67 9.51 5.24 -3.96
C THR A 67 8.31 5.17 -4.90
N ILE A 68 7.15 5.62 -4.45
CA ILE A 68 5.90 5.53 -5.22
C ILE A 68 5.35 6.94 -5.45
N THR A 69 5.13 7.29 -6.71
CA THR A 69 4.63 8.61 -7.10
C THR A 69 3.34 8.49 -7.90
N HIS A 70 2.27 9.12 -7.42
CA HIS A 70 1.00 9.21 -8.11
C HIS A 70 0.63 10.68 -8.32
N THR A 71 0.65 11.18 -9.55
CA THR A 71 0.49 12.62 -9.79
C THR A 71 -0.93 13.05 -10.15
N ASN A 72 -1.88 12.11 -10.22
CA ASN A 72 -3.27 12.42 -10.51
C ASN A 72 -4.04 12.63 -9.20
N ALA A 73 -4.97 13.59 -9.19
CA ALA A 73 -5.83 13.82 -8.03
C ALA A 73 -6.86 12.69 -7.81
N SER A 74 -7.15 11.92 -8.86
CA SER A 74 -7.99 10.73 -8.80
C SER A 74 -7.14 9.47 -8.66
N GLY A 75 -7.46 8.66 -7.65
CA GLY A 75 -6.78 7.40 -7.37
C GLY A 75 -5.92 7.47 -6.11
N ALA A 76 -5.41 6.31 -5.71
CA ALA A 76 -4.42 6.20 -4.64
C ALA A 76 -3.03 5.87 -5.19
N ALA A 77 -1.96 6.23 -4.47
CA ALA A 77 -0.65 5.70 -4.80
C ALA A 77 -0.60 4.18 -4.55
N VAL A 78 -1.15 3.72 -3.43
CA VAL A 78 -1.28 2.28 -3.13
C VAL A 78 -2.68 1.97 -2.65
N ARG A 79 -3.30 0.94 -3.21
CA ARG A 79 -4.59 0.40 -2.73
C ARG A 79 -4.48 -1.07 -2.37
N ALA A 80 -4.83 -1.40 -1.13
CA ALA A 80 -5.07 -2.77 -0.68
C ALA A 80 -6.58 -3.03 -0.62
N ASN A 81 -7.07 -4.00 -1.37
CA ASN A 81 -8.49 -4.28 -1.48
C ASN A 81 -8.80 -5.77 -1.28
N ASN A 82 -9.91 -6.07 -0.60
CA ASN A 82 -10.46 -7.41 -0.48
C ASN A 82 -9.45 -8.46 0.02
N ALA A 83 -9.17 -8.42 1.32
CA ALA A 83 -8.27 -9.35 2.01
C ALA A 83 -6.83 -9.34 1.48
N THR A 84 -6.38 -8.25 0.86
CA THR A 84 -4.98 -8.07 0.50
C THR A 84 -4.13 -7.90 1.76
N THR A 85 -2.92 -8.45 1.74
CA THR A 85 -1.88 -8.12 2.72
C THR A 85 -1.03 -7.00 2.14
N LEU A 86 -0.96 -5.86 2.84
CA LEU A 86 -0.07 -4.76 2.49
C LEU A 86 1.03 -4.63 3.55
N ASP A 87 2.27 -4.78 3.15
CA ASP A 87 3.43 -4.52 4.00
C ASP A 87 4.30 -3.44 3.36
N ILE A 88 4.36 -2.28 4.01
CA ILE A 88 5.19 -1.14 3.60
C ILE A 88 6.20 -0.85 4.70
N SER A 89 7.48 -0.87 4.34
CA SER A 89 8.57 -0.51 5.25
C SER A 89 9.58 0.43 4.60
N GLY A 90 9.90 1.55 5.25
CA GLY A 90 10.82 2.54 4.69
C GLY A 90 10.26 3.27 3.46
N GLY A 91 11.12 4.02 2.78
CA GLY A 91 10.80 4.64 1.49
C GLY A 91 9.87 5.85 1.56
N ASN A 92 9.30 6.24 0.40
CA ASN A 92 8.51 7.45 0.23
C ASN A 92 7.31 7.23 -0.69
N ILE A 93 6.15 7.73 -0.29
CA ILE A 93 4.95 7.79 -1.11
C ILE A 93 4.57 9.25 -1.32
N THR A 94 4.52 9.69 -2.57
CA THR A 94 4.00 11.01 -2.96
C THR A 94 2.74 10.84 -3.79
N SER A 95 1.65 11.49 -3.42
CA SER A 95 0.37 11.37 -4.12
C SER A 95 -0.35 12.70 -4.27
N ALA A 96 -0.80 13.06 -5.47
CA ALA A 96 -1.77 14.14 -5.65
C ALA A 96 -3.21 13.70 -5.27
N GLY A 97 -3.44 12.39 -5.14
CA GLY A 97 -4.67 11.79 -4.62
C GLY A 97 -4.49 11.28 -3.20
N THR A 98 -5.10 10.14 -2.89
CA THR A 98 -4.86 9.45 -1.61
C THR A 98 -3.46 8.83 -1.62
N GLY A 99 -2.74 8.86 -0.49
CA GLY A 99 -1.47 8.14 -0.35
C GLY A 99 -1.72 6.63 -0.36
N VAL A 100 -2.23 6.10 0.74
CA VAL A 100 -2.55 4.67 0.90
C VAL A 100 -4.03 4.48 1.21
N TYR A 101 -4.72 3.67 0.39
CA TYR A 101 -6.11 3.26 0.61
C TYR A 101 -6.15 1.80 1.04
N ILE A 102 -6.58 1.54 2.27
CA ILE A 102 -6.84 0.19 2.79
C ILE A 102 -8.35 -0.05 2.85
N LEU A 103 -8.84 -1.02 2.08
CA LEU A 103 -10.22 -1.48 2.11
C LEU A 103 -10.24 -2.94 2.52
N ALA A 104 -10.78 -3.22 3.72
CA ALA A 104 -11.15 -4.56 4.11
C ALA A 104 -9.99 -5.58 3.96
N SER A 105 -8.80 -5.14 4.38
CA SER A 105 -7.48 -5.72 4.09
C SER A 105 -6.56 -5.53 5.30
N ASP A 106 -5.53 -6.34 5.40
CA ASP A 106 -4.51 -6.23 6.45
C ASP A 106 -3.38 -5.31 5.97
N ALA A 107 -2.92 -4.41 6.83
CA ALA A 107 -1.85 -3.48 6.48
C ALA A 107 -0.84 -3.27 7.62
N ARG A 108 0.44 -3.29 7.27
CA ARG A 108 1.56 -2.82 8.10
C ARG A 108 2.26 -1.68 7.35
N ILE A 109 2.47 -0.57 8.06
CA ILE A 109 3.03 0.66 7.50
C ILE A 109 4.06 1.16 8.51
N ASN A 110 5.35 0.92 8.23
CA ASN A 110 6.45 1.18 9.14
C ASN A 110 7.49 2.09 8.47
N ASP A 111 7.98 3.11 9.18
CA ASP A 111 9.09 3.97 8.73
C ASP A 111 8.97 4.57 7.32
N VAL A 112 7.75 4.72 6.80
CA VAL A 112 7.48 5.31 5.48
C VAL A 112 7.05 6.77 5.63
N THR A 113 7.54 7.62 4.73
CA THR A 113 7.00 8.98 4.59
C THR A 113 5.89 9.00 3.55
N ILE A 114 4.71 9.49 3.92
CA ILE A 114 3.57 9.64 3.01
C ILE A 114 3.24 11.13 2.90
N ASN A 115 3.42 11.69 1.70
CA ASN A 115 3.07 13.05 1.35
C ASN A 115 1.93 13.01 0.32
N ALA A 116 0.70 13.30 0.76
CA ALA A 116 -0.48 13.26 -0.08
C ALA A 116 -1.20 14.62 -0.07
N ASP A 117 -1.68 15.06 -1.24
CA ASP A 117 -2.47 16.29 -1.35
C ASP A 117 -3.92 16.09 -0.81
N SER A 118 -4.40 14.84 -0.81
CA SER A 118 -5.65 14.41 -0.17
C SER A 118 -5.35 13.65 1.13
N ASP A 119 -6.12 12.60 1.46
CA ASP A 119 -5.85 11.76 2.61
C ASP A 119 -4.50 11.03 2.47
N GLY A 120 -3.62 11.17 3.47
CA GLY A 120 -2.38 10.40 3.54
C GLY A 120 -2.67 8.89 3.62
N ILE A 121 -3.55 8.50 4.55
CA ILE A 121 -4.02 7.12 4.71
C ILE A 121 -5.55 7.15 4.85
N PHE A 122 -6.24 6.38 4.01
CA PHE A 122 -7.68 6.18 4.07
C PHE A 122 -8.00 4.71 4.37
N ILE A 123 -8.69 4.44 5.48
CA ILE A 123 -9.01 3.08 5.92
C ILE A 123 -10.52 2.90 5.95
N THR A 124 -11.00 1.85 5.28
CA THR A 124 -12.37 1.36 5.37
C THR A 124 -12.37 -0.07 5.88
N SER A 125 -12.88 -0.24 7.09
CA SER A 125 -13.09 -1.53 7.75
C SER A 125 -14.31 -2.28 7.20
N LYS A 126 -14.36 -3.61 7.38
CA LYS A 126 -15.60 -4.35 7.14
C LYS A 126 -16.53 -4.12 8.33
N ARG A 127 -17.66 -3.43 8.13
CA ARG A 127 -18.69 -3.31 9.17
C ARG A 127 -19.27 -4.70 9.46
N LYS A 128 -19.10 -5.21 10.68
CA LYS A 128 -19.89 -6.33 11.22
C LYS A 128 -20.89 -5.79 12.24
N LEU A 129 -21.96 -6.54 12.53
CA LEU A 129 -23.18 -6.08 13.20
C LEU A 129 -22.98 -5.21 14.48
N ASP A 130 -21.86 -5.32 15.18
CA ASP A 130 -21.63 -4.70 16.50
C ASP A 130 -20.42 -3.75 16.59
N GLY A 131 -19.81 -3.36 15.45
CA GLY A 131 -18.69 -2.41 15.43
C GLY A 131 -17.59 -2.74 14.42
N TYR A 132 -16.41 -2.13 14.61
CA TYR A 132 -15.23 -2.33 13.77
C TYR A 132 -14.17 -3.16 14.52
N GLU A 133 -14.15 -4.48 14.32
CA GLU A 133 -13.14 -5.36 14.94
C GLU A 133 -11.71 -4.98 14.49
N ASP A 134 -11.56 -4.59 13.23
CA ASP A 134 -10.27 -4.23 12.61
C ASP A 134 -9.59 -3.04 13.31
N LEU A 135 -10.35 -2.14 13.95
CA LEU A 135 -9.78 -0.98 14.64
C LEU A 135 -9.10 -1.34 15.96
N ASN A 136 -9.46 -2.47 16.59
CA ASN A 136 -8.79 -2.94 17.81
C ASN A 136 -7.33 -3.37 17.54
N ALA A 137 -7.00 -3.67 16.29
CA ALA A 137 -5.64 -4.03 15.88
C ALA A 137 -4.79 -2.79 15.52
N LEU A 138 -5.38 -1.58 15.44
CA LEU A 138 -4.65 -0.37 15.15
C LEU A 138 -3.76 0.00 16.32
N THR A 139 -2.45 -0.13 16.12
CA THR A 139 -1.44 0.30 17.08
C THR A 139 -0.72 1.53 16.52
N SER A 140 -0.55 2.55 17.35
CA SER A 140 0.28 3.70 17.05
C SER A 140 1.41 3.77 18.07
N ALA A 141 2.63 3.97 17.59
CA ALA A 141 3.77 4.25 18.47
C ALA A 141 3.85 5.76 18.70
N THR A 142 3.98 6.18 19.95
CA THR A 142 4.27 7.59 20.28
C THR A 142 5.69 7.94 19.84
N GLN A 143 5.87 8.96 19.01
CA GLN A 143 7.20 9.53 18.78
C GLN A 143 7.66 10.27 20.05
N THR A 144 8.73 9.78 20.69
CA THR A 144 9.39 10.53 21.76
C THR A 144 10.28 11.59 21.13
N SER A 145 9.86 12.86 21.15
CA SER A 145 10.77 13.95 20.81
C SER A 145 11.91 14.04 21.83
N PRO A 146 13.17 14.25 21.43
CA PRO A 146 14.25 14.45 22.38
C PRO A 146 13.96 15.68 23.24
N GLN A 147 13.95 15.51 24.57
CA GLN A 147 13.81 16.62 25.50
C GLN A 147 14.96 17.62 25.26
N LYS A 148 14.60 18.88 24.98
CA LYS A 148 15.57 19.97 24.95
C LYS A 148 16.22 20.06 26.34
N PRO A 149 17.56 19.99 26.46
CA PRO A 149 18.21 20.09 27.76
C PRO A 149 17.90 21.45 28.38
N SER A 150 17.45 21.44 29.64
CA SER A 150 17.28 22.63 30.46
C SER A 150 18.66 23.19 30.81
N HIS A 151 18.91 24.44 30.40
CA HIS A 151 20.04 25.24 30.88
C HIS A 151 19.71 25.87 32.23
#